data_AF-A0A0F5IDA5-F1
#
_entry.id   AF-A0A0F5IDA5-F1
#
_cell.length_a   1.000
_cell.length_b   1.000
_cell.length_c   1.000
_cell.angle_alpha   90.00
_cell.angle_beta   90.00
_cell.angle_gamma   90.00
#
_symmetry.space_group_name_H-M   'P 1'
#
loop_
_entity.id
_entity.type
_entity.pdbx_description
1 polymer ?
#
loop_
_entity_poly.entity_id
_entity_poly.type
_entity_poly.pdbx_seq_one_letter_code
_entity_poly.pdbx_strand_id
1 'polypeptide(L)' 'MIICPNCRSKEIGKIGSSQFYCWNCFIELSVSKNLISVHQVEEDGSLSSLNDLFEETDRQMDIAGNDS' A
#
# COMPACT_ATOMS: atom_id res chain seq x y z
N MET A 1 -13.25 6.63 -1.72
CA MET A 1 -12.99 5.57 -2.71
C MET A 1 -11.49 5.31 -2.69
N ILE A 2 -11.05 4.10 -2.39
CA ILE A 2 -9.61 3.79 -2.34
C ILE A 2 -9.17 3.51 -3.77
N ILE A 3 -8.18 4.26 -4.23
CA ILE A 3 -7.62 4.14 -5.58
C ILE A 3 -6.23 3.56 -5.42
N CYS A 4 -5.86 2.62 -6.28
CA CYS A 4 -4.58 1.95 -6.20
C CYS A 4 -3.46 2.97 -6.45
N PRO A 5 -2.50 3.18 -5.53
CA PRO A 5 -1.41 4.12 -5.79
C PRO A 5 -0.50 3.65 -6.94
N ASN A 6 -0.43 2.34 -7.20
CA ASN A 6 0.42 1.76 -8.24
C ASN A 6 -0.18 1.91 -9.65
N CYS A 7 -1.39 1.39 -9.88
CA CYS A 7 -2.02 1.40 -11.21
C CYS A 7 -3.21 2.36 -11.36
N ARG A 8 -3.55 3.10 -10.30
CA ARG A 8 -4.71 4.01 -10.23
C ARG A 8 -6.06 3.36 -10.54
N SER A 9 -6.13 2.03 -10.43
CA SER A 9 -7.38 1.30 -10.57
C SER A 9 -8.28 1.50 -9.36
N LYS A 10 -9.58 1.46 -9.63
CA LYS A 10 -10.67 1.48 -8.65
C LYS A 10 -11.12 0.08 -8.23
N GLU A 11 -10.59 -0.96 -8.88
CA GLU A 11 -10.89 -2.37 -8.64
C GLU A 11 -10.03 -2.92 -7.50
N ILE A 12 -10.28 -2.39 -6.31
CA ILE A 12 -9.65 -2.84 -5.08
C ILE A 12 -10.66 -3.65 -4.26
N GLY A 13 -10.33 -4.91 -4.02
CA GLY A 13 -11.05 -5.78 -3.10
C GLY A 13 -10.61 -5.56 -1.66
N LYS A 14 -11.54 -5.58 -0.71
CA LYS A 14 -11.20 -5.62 0.72
C LYS A 14 -11.08 -7.09 1.13
N ILE A 15 -9.88 -7.51 1.52
CA ILE A 15 -9.59 -8.90 1.94
C ILE A 15 -9.56 -9.07 3.46
N GLY A 16 -9.46 -7.98 4.22
CA GLY A 16 -9.45 -7.99 5.68
C GLY A 16 -9.93 -6.67 6.29
N SER A 17 -9.97 -6.57 7.62
CA SER A 17 -10.48 -5.40 8.34
C SER A 17 -9.81 -4.09 7.91
N SER A 18 -8.50 -4.14 7.66
CA SER A 18 -7.67 -3.03 7.21
C SER A 18 -6.76 -3.42 6.04
N GLN A 19 -7.11 -4.48 5.30
CA GLN A 19 -6.31 -5.01 4.20
C GLN A 19 -7.11 -4.96 2.91
N PHE A 20 -6.45 -4.49 1.86
CA PHE A 20 -7.01 -4.27 0.55
C PHE A 20 -6.11 -4.88 -0.51
N TYR A 21 -6.69 -5.39 -1.58
CA TYR A 21 -6.01 -6.09 -2.63
C TYR A 21 -6.44 -5.55 -3.98
N CYS A 22 -5.48 -5.13 -4.80
CA CYS A 22 -5.76 -4.61 -6.13
C CYS A 22 -5.68 -5.73 -7.16
N TRP A 23 -6.80 -6.03 -7.81
CA TRP A 23 -6.89 -7.09 -8.82
C TRP A 23 -6.11 -6.77 -10.10
N ASN A 24 -5.93 -5.49 -10.41
CA ASN A 24 -5.31 -5.07 -11.67
C ASN A 24 -3.77 -5.11 -11.67
N CYS A 25 -3.14 -4.96 -10.49
CA CYS A 25 -1.66 -4.92 -10.38
C CYS A 25 -1.13 -5.86 -9.31
N PHE A 26 -2.00 -6.72 -8.79
CA PHE A 26 -1.68 -7.75 -7.81
C PHE A 26 -0.92 -7.20 -6.60
N ILE A 27 -1.28 -6.00 -6.13
CA ILE A 27 -0.69 -5.45 -4.90
C ILE A 27 -1.64 -5.60 -3.72
N GLU A 28 -1.08 -5.89 -2.57
CA GLU A 28 -1.73 -5.83 -1.27
C GLU A 28 -1.39 -4.51 -0.57
N LEU A 29 -2.40 -3.91 0.04
CA LEU A 29 -2.39 -2.64 0.76
C LEU A 29 -2.89 -2.93 2.18
N SER A 30 -2.05 -2.74 3.18
CA SER A 30 -2.37 -3.04 4.57
C SER A 30 -2.25 -1.77 5.42
N VAL A 31 -3.34 -1.36 6.06
CA VAL A 31 -3.42 -0.16 6.88
C VAL A 31 -3.30 -0.55 8.36
N SER A 32 -2.21 -0.15 9.00
CA SER A 32 -1.91 -0.48 10.40
C SER A 32 -1.45 0.75 11.15
N LYS A 33 -2.16 1.14 12.22
CA LYS A 33 -1.75 2.21 13.15
C LYS A 33 -1.19 3.47 12.46
N ASN A 34 -1.89 3.97 11.44
CA ASN A 34 -1.51 5.18 10.68
C ASN A 34 -0.36 5.01 9.68
N LEU A 35 0.05 3.77 9.38
CA LEU A 35 1.00 3.39 8.34
C LEU A 35 0.28 2.56 7.27
N ILE A 36 0.64 2.81 6.01
CA ILE A 36 0.15 2.04 4.86
C ILE A 36 1.30 1.18 4.34
N SER A 37 1.20 -0.13 4.49
CA SER A 37 2.15 -1.08 3.91
C SER A 37 1.66 -1.54 2.54
N VAL A 38 2.58 -1.66 1.59
CA VAL A 38 2.28 -2.10 0.22
C VAL A 38 3.19 -3.26 -0.14
N HIS A 39 2.59 -4.38 -0.56
CA HIS A 39 3.30 -5.57 -1.01
C HIS A 39 2.84 -5.89 -2.42
N GLN A 40 3.77 -6.06 -3.36
CA GLN A 40 3.44 -6.53 -4.70
C GLN A 40 3.53 -8.04 -4.74
N VAL A 41 2.51 -8.67 -5.30
CA VAL A 41 2.56 -10.07 -5.68
C VAL A 41 3.16 -10.14 -7.08
N GLU A 42 4.30 -10.80 -7.21
CA GLU A 42 4.90 -11.08 -8.51
C GLU A 42 4.14 -12.19 -9.25
N GLU A 43 4.42 -12.38 -10.54
CA GLU A 43 3.74 -13.38 -11.38
C GLU A 43 3.94 -14.81 -10.88
N ASP A 44 5.02 -15.07 -10.14
CA ASP A 44 5.31 -16.35 -9.49
C ASP A 44 4.54 -16.53 -8.16
N GLY A 45 3.82 -15.50 -7.69
CA GLY A 45 3.11 -15.50 -6.41
C GLY A 45 3.97 -15.09 -5.21
N SER A 46 5.24 -14.77 -5.43
CA SER A 46 6.12 -14.21 -4.39
C SER A 46 5.68 -12.80 -3.99
N LEU A 47 5.82 -12.48 -2.69
CA LEU A 47 5.53 -11.15 -2.15
C LEU A 47 6.81 -10.32 -2.13
N SER A 48 6.86 -9.32 -2.99
CA SER A 48 7.91 -8.31 -3.04
C SER A 48 7.44 -7.06 -2.30
N SER A 49 8.10 -6.75 -1.19
CA SER A 49 7.80 -5.57 -0.38
C SER A 49 8.12 -4.29 -1.14
N LEU A 50 7.12 -3.70 -1.79
CA LEU A 50 7.16 -2.30 -2.26
C LEU A 50 7.10 -1.31 -1.07
N ASN A 51 7.29 -1.81 0.15
CA ASN A 51 7.45 -0.98 1.34
C ASN A 51 8.75 -0.15 1.28
N ASP A 52 9.75 -0.60 0.52
CA ASP A 52 11.06 0.04 0.39
C ASP A 52 11.05 1.29 -0.50
N LEU A 53 10.12 1.36 -1.46
CA LEU A 53 9.95 2.50 -2.37
C LEU A 53 9.28 3.72 -1.75
N PHE A 54 8.70 3.58 -0.56
CA PHE A 54 8.18 4.73 0.19
C PHE A 54 8.68 4.59 1.62
N GLU A 55 9.52 5.53 2.06
CA GLU A 55 10.03 5.53 3.42
C GLU A 55 8.89 5.61 4.44
N GLU A 56 9.15 5.08 5.64
CA GLU A 56 8.26 5.09 6.80
C GLU A 56 7.70 6.50 7.07
N THR A 57 8.55 7.50 6.81
CA THR A 57 8.29 8.94 6.92
C THR A 57 7.23 9.47 5.94
N ASP A 58 7.11 8.91 4.73
CA ASP A 58 6.09 9.29 3.73
C ASP A 58 4.74 8.57 3.99
N ARG A 59 4.79 7.41 4.66
CA ARG A 59 3.62 6.61 5.04
C ARG A 59 2.95 7.08 6.33
N GLN A 60 3.58 8.00 7.06
CA GLN A 60 3.07 8.58 8.30
C GLN A 60 2.30 9.86 7.93
N MET A 61 0.96 9.86 8.04
CA MET A 61 0.21 11.13 7.90
C MET A 61 0.79 12.15 8.88
N ASP A 62 1.30 13.24 8.32
CA ASP A 62 1.98 14.32 9.01
C ASP A 62 1.21 14.81 10.25
N ILE A 63 1.82 14.65 11.43
CA ILE A 63 1.59 15.52 12.60
C ILE A 63 2.94 16.06 13.10
N ALA A 64 3.98 16.12 12.25
CA ALA A 64 5.23 16.74 12.65
C ALA A 64 6.05 17.14 11.42
N GLY A 65 5.87 18.40 11.01
CA GLY A 65 6.83 19.06 10.14
C GLY A 65 8.24 18.91 10.70
N ASN A 66 9.14 18.39 9.88
CA ASN A 66 10.52 18.80 9.89
C ASN A 66 11.10 18.67 8.48
N ASP A 67 11.29 19.85 7.89
CA ASP A 67 12.32 20.22 6.94
C ASP A 67 13.69 19.65 7.32
N SER A 68 14.35 18.97 6.37
CA SER A 68 15.79 19.11 6.05
C SER A 68 16.16 18.20 4.88
#